data_AF-X6HP14-F1
#
_entry.id   AF-X6HP14-F1
#
_cell.length_a   1.000
_cell.length_b   1.000
_cell.length_c   1.000
_cell.angle_alpha   90.00
_cell.angle_beta   90.00
_cell.angle_gamma   90.00
#
_symmetry.space_group_name_H-M   'P 1'
#
loop_
_entity.id
_entity.type
_entity.pdbx_description
1 polymer ?
#
loop_
_entity_poly.entity_id
_entity_poly.type
_entity_poly.pdbx_seq_one_letter_code
_entity_poly.pdbx_strand_id
1 'polypeptide(L)'
;MANSYVFYPSATGSTTDYSVPFEYLSQTFVKATVNGASVPFTFLSTYMIRFTTAPVGALKIYRQTSKAPVNTYINGSILVDSQLNGSFLQSLHVSEEVADNAMQVATDGFWDATNLKLKNLAAPTVGTDATNKTYVDTRFDADKVLVDASKTAAANSAAAALASQNAAATSATNAATSKSGADTAKAGADTAKAGADTSATNASTSATLAGDWASKAQDVPVTTGKFSALHWAAKAAASAATVLNGLAGWIHGATLKATPADADEIAISDSAGAWALGKVTVASIRAGTIPARLGTVAQTITDWNNALDNGWYMGSNVANAPDTSWWLGNVEAHGSSGWRTQTVHSFTVDGAADTKVWRRAQDNGTWGAWYKLSLSQAEQDSRFLRLAADNALSAGVTQTAVNDGTKSSGTYAVTPVGGNYRKIVNGGAFTLSAPTATGSYNIVIDITNSATAGAVTFSGFSAGFPKGDVLTTTNGVKFKLHISKTDVGVTAILEWVP
;
A
#
# COMPACT_ATOMS: atom_id res chain seq x y z
N MET A 1 -152.60 -9.94 -19.83
CA MET A 1 -152.79 -9.53 -21.25
C MET A 1 -151.68 -8.55 -21.58
N ALA A 2 -151.21 -8.52 -22.82
CA ALA A 2 -150.19 -7.56 -23.20
C ALA A 2 -150.82 -6.17 -23.35
N ASN A 3 -150.19 -5.12 -22.81
CA ASN A 3 -150.87 -3.83 -22.62
C ASN A 3 -151.01 -3.05 -23.94
N SER A 4 -149.99 -3.05 -24.81
CA SER A 4 -150.07 -2.36 -26.11
C SER A 4 -149.49 -3.11 -27.31
N TYR A 5 -148.80 -4.24 -27.11
CA TYR A 5 -148.18 -5.00 -28.21
C TYR A 5 -148.00 -6.48 -27.90
N VAL A 6 -147.83 -7.30 -28.94
CA VAL A 6 -147.28 -8.64 -28.86
C VAL A 6 -146.04 -8.73 -29.75
N PHE A 7 -144.99 -9.36 -29.24
CA PHE A 7 -143.73 -9.49 -29.95
C PHE A 7 -143.35 -10.96 -30.12
N TYR A 8 -143.11 -11.33 -31.37
CA TYR A 8 -142.64 -12.64 -31.78
C TYR A 8 -141.20 -12.45 -32.27
N PRO A 9 -140.18 -12.76 -31.43
CA PRO A 9 -138.79 -12.43 -31.73
C PRO A 9 -138.26 -13.15 -32.99
N SER A 10 -138.89 -14.28 -33.36
CA SER A 10 -138.41 -15.16 -34.43
C SER A 10 -139.57 -15.83 -35.17
N ALA A 11 -140.40 -15.06 -35.91
CA ALA A 11 -141.43 -15.64 -36.76
C ALA A 11 -140.79 -16.44 -37.92
N THR A 12 -141.29 -17.65 -38.18
CA THR A 12 -140.66 -18.65 -39.05
C THR A 12 -141.11 -18.61 -40.51
N GLY A 13 -142.05 -17.73 -40.87
CA GLY A 13 -142.64 -17.70 -42.22
C GLY A 13 -143.64 -18.81 -42.50
N SER A 14 -144.11 -19.54 -41.48
CA SER A 14 -145.10 -20.63 -41.63
C SER A 14 -146.52 -20.25 -41.20
N THR A 15 -146.68 -19.25 -40.35
CA THR A 15 -147.98 -18.81 -39.82
C THR A 15 -148.38 -17.48 -40.44
N THR A 16 -149.56 -17.39 -41.06
CA THR A 16 -150.11 -16.16 -41.66
C THR A 16 -151.05 -15.40 -40.72
N ASP A 17 -151.54 -16.07 -39.69
CA ASP A 17 -152.69 -15.68 -38.90
C ASP A 17 -152.26 -15.43 -37.46
N TYR A 18 -152.51 -14.24 -36.94
CA TYR A 18 -152.05 -13.83 -35.61
C TYR A 18 -153.18 -13.18 -34.81
N SER A 19 -153.15 -13.45 -33.50
CA SER A 19 -154.04 -12.83 -32.53
C SER A 19 -153.65 -11.38 -32.28
N VAL A 20 -154.64 -10.54 -32.01
CA VAL A 20 -154.48 -9.18 -31.48
C VAL A 20 -154.89 -9.22 -30.00
N PRO A 21 -153.97 -9.42 -29.05
CA PRO A 21 -154.30 -9.72 -27.65
C PRO A 21 -154.47 -8.45 -26.79
N PHE A 22 -154.81 -7.31 -27.40
CA PHE A 22 -154.98 -6.02 -26.76
C PHE A 22 -156.19 -5.27 -27.33
N GLU A 23 -156.80 -4.42 -26.51
CA GLU A 23 -157.94 -3.57 -26.91
C GLU A 23 -157.49 -2.41 -27.80
N TYR A 24 -158.36 -1.97 -28.71
CA TYR A 24 -158.09 -0.84 -29.59
C TYR A 24 -159.37 -0.06 -29.91
N LEU A 25 -159.25 1.26 -30.07
CA LEU A 25 -160.38 2.14 -30.42
C LEU A 25 -160.74 2.09 -31.91
N SER A 26 -159.77 1.76 -32.76
CA SER A 26 -159.94 1.64 -34.21
C SER A 26 -158.98 0.61 -34.77
N GLN A 27 -159.44 -0.22 -35.71
CA GLN A 27 -158.59 -1.15 -36.45
C GLN A 27 -157.40 -0.46 -37.14
N THR A 28 -157.55 0.82 -37.49
CA THR A 28 -156.48 1.63 -38.12
C THR A 28 -155.29 1.88 -37.19
N PHE A 29 -155.48 1.76 -35.87
CA PHE A 29 -154.45 1.92 -34.85
C PHE A 29 -153.63 0.65 -34.64
N VAL A 30 -154.08 -0.51 -35.13
CA VAL A 30 -153.25 -1.71 -35.10
C VAL A 30 -152.20 -1.61 -36.22
N LYS A 31 -150.94 -1.86 -35.88
CA LYS A 31 -149.79 -1.83 -36.77
C LYS A 31 -148.98 -3.09 -36.61
N ALA A 32 -148.21 -3.43 -37.64
CA ALA A 32 -147.28 -4.54 -37.59
C ALA A 32 -145.96 -4.17 -38.25
N THR A 33 -144.86 -4.64 -37.66
CA THR A 33 -143.51 -4.51 -38.24
C THR A 33 -142.81 -5.86 -38.24
N VAL A 34 -142.04 -6.15 -39.28
CA VAL A 34 -141.10 -7.28 -39.33
C VAL A 34 -139.69 -6.71 -39.42
N ASN A 35 -138.82 -7.08 -38.48
CA ASN A 35 -137.44 -6.56 -38.35
C ASN A 35 -137.39 -5.02 -38.29
N GLY A 36 -138.40 -4.39 -37.68
CA GLY A 36 -138.52 -2.93 -37.57
C GLY A 36 -139.09 -2.23 -38.80
N ALA A 37 -139.34 -2.93 -39.91
CA ALA A 37 -139.98 -2.37 -41.10
C ALA A 37 -141.51 -2.62 -41.09
N SER A 38 -142.32 -1.62 -41.44
CA SER A 38 -143.79 -1.73 -41.44
C SER A 38 -144.30 -2.74 -42.47
N VAL A 39 -145.28 -3.56 -42.12
CA VAL A 39 -145.88 -4.57 -43.00
C VAL A 39 -147.43 -4.50 -42.98
N PRO A 40 -148.12 -4.71 -44.13
CA PRO A 40 -149.59 -4.66 -44.20
C PRO A 40 -150.24 -5.99 -43.79
N PHE A 41 -151.50 -5.94 -43.33
CA PHE A 41 -152.33 -7.08 -42.96
C PHE A 41 -153.83 -6.77 -43.12
N THR A 42 -154.69 -7.78 -43.01
CA THR A 42 -156.15 -7.64 -43.01
C THR A 42 -156.77 -8.23 -41.73
N PHE A 43 -157.91 -7.71 -41.28
CA PHE A 43 -158.65 -8.27 -40.13
C PHE A 43 -159.55 -9.42 -40.58
N LEU A 44 -159.46 -10.56 -39.87
CA LEU A 44 -160.38 -11.69 -40.02
C LEU A 44 -161.54 -11.63 -39.02
N SER A 45 -161.27 -11.07 -37.84
CA SER A 45 -162.24 -10.79 -36.78
C SER A 45 -161.70 -9.67 -35.89
N THR A 46 -162.44 -9.26 -34.85
CA THR A 46 -161.99 -8.22 -33.91
C THR A 46 -160.62 -8.53 -33.29
N TYR A 47 -160.29 -9.80 -33.03
CA TYR A 47 -159.04 -10.18 -32.36
C TYR A 47 -158.11 -11.04 -33.22
N MET A 48 -158.32 -11.08 -34.54
CA MET A 48 -157.45 -11.81 -35.46
C MET A 48 -157.15 -11.03 -36.74
N ILE A 49 -155.88 -11.05 -37.12
CA ILE A 49 -155.38 -10.50 -38.38
C ILE A 49 -154.70 -11.58 -39.22
N ARG A 50 -154.64 -11.36 -40.53
CA ARG A 50 -153.95 -12.21 -41.51
C ARG A 50 -152.98 -11.39 -42.34
N PHE A 51 -151.77 -11.90 -42.49
CA PHE A 51 -150.78 -11.44 -43.46
C PHE A 51 -150.92 -12.23 -44.77
N THR A 52 -150.80 -11.55 -45.91
CA THR A 52 -150.82 -12.19 -47.24
C THR A 52 -149.62 -13.13 -47.42
N THR A 53 -148.47 -12.76 -46.85
CA THR A 53 -147.27 -13.58 -46.80
C THR A 53 -146.89 -13.75 -45.33
N ALA A 54 -146.66 -15.00 -44.91
CA ALA A 54 -146.27 -15.28 -43.53
C ALA A 54 -144.94 -14.56 -43.19
N PRO A 55 -144.90 -13.78 -42.10
CA PRO A 55 -143.72 -12.97 -41.74
C PRO A 55 -142.53 -13.83 -41.32
N VAL A 56 -141.31 -13.42 -41.71
CA VAL A 56 -140.02 -14.04 -41.35
C VAL A 56 -139.15 -13.04 -40.58
N GLY A 57 -138.76 -13.38 -39.36
CA GLY A 57 -137.95 -12.53 -38.47
C GLY A 57 -138.74 -11.95 -37.29
N ALA A 58 -138.25 -10.86 -36.71
CA ALA A 58 -138.83 -10.24 -35.51
C ALA A 58 -140.13 -9.51 -35.84
N LEU A 59 -141.27 -10.16 -35.61
CA LEU A 59 -142.60 -9.61 -35.84
C LEU A 59 -143.09 -8.91 -34.55
N LYS A 60 -143.41 -7.62 -34.65
CA LYS A 60 -144.12 -6.87 -33.62
C LYS A 60 -145.50 -6.48 -34.15
N ILE A 61 -146.56 -6.91 -33.48
CA ILE A 61 -147.92 -6.41 -33.71
C ILE A 61 -148.24 -5.52 -32.52
N TYR A 62 -148.59 -4.27 -32.77
CA TYR A 62 -148.72 -3.26 -31.73
C TYR A 62 -149.86 -2.30 -32.03
N ARG A 63 -150.38 -1.69 -30.97
CA ARG A 63 -151.28 -0.56 -31.06
C ARG A 63 -150.47 0.73 -31.17
N GLN A 64 -150.94 1.61 -32.03
CA GLN A 64 -150.47 2.97 -32.16
C GLN A 64 -151.70 3.88 -32.25
N THR A 65 -152.14 4.33 -31.08
CA THR A 65 -153.33 5.15 -30.95
C THR A 65 -153.06 6.56 -31.47
N SER A 66 -154.05 7.16 -32.13
CA SER A 66 -153.95 8.56 -32.57
C SER A 66 -153.68 9.47 -31.37
N LYS A 67 -152.84 10.49 -31.57
CA LYS A 67 -152.63 11.56 -30.58
C LYS A 67 -153.65 12.70 -30.73
N ALA A 68 -154.44 12.69 -31.80
CA ALA A 68 -155.54 13.63 -32.01
C ALA A 68 -156.83 13.12 -31.35
N PRO A 69 -157.65 13.97 -30.71
CA PRO A 69 -158.83 13.54 -29.97
C PRO A 69 -159.78 12.66 -30.78
N VAL A 70 -160.19 11.50 -30.24
CA VAL A 70 -161.16 10.62 -30.91
C VAL A 70 -162.60 11.16 -30.86
N ASN A 71 -162.90 11.98 -29.86
CA ASN A 71 -164.18 12.68 -29.72
C ASN A 71 -163.93 14.18 -29.53
N THR A 72 -164.81 15.00 -30.10
CA THR A 72 -164.79 16.46 -29.92
C THR A 72 -166.10 16.89 -29.26
N TYR A 73 -166.01 17.49 -28.08
CA TYR A 73 -167.17 18.00 -27.34
C TYR A 73 -167.40 19.47 -27.69
N ILE A 74 -168.64 19.84 -28.04
CA ILE A 74 -169.04 21.22 -28.33
C ILE A 74 -170.11 21.70 -27.35
N ASN A 75 -170.34 23.00 -27.28
CA ASN A 75 -171.35 23.55 -26.37
C ASN A 75 -172.76 23.02 -26.71
N GLY A 76 -173.44 22.45 -25.71
CA GLY A 76 -174.72 21.76 -25.89
C GLY A 76 -174.62 20.27 -26.25
N SER A 77 -173.43 19.67 -26.34
CA SER A 77 -173.28 18.21 -26.51
C SER A 77 -173.85 17.46 -25.32
N ILE A 78 -174.72 16.48 -25.58
CA ILE A 78 -175.11 15.49 -24.57
C ILE A 78 -173.94 14.54 -24.38
N LEU A 79 -173.38 14.50 -23.18
CA LEU A 79 -172.31 13.58 -22.84
C LEU A 79 -172.87 12.17 -22.72
N VAL A 80 -172.60 11.34 -23.73
CA VAL A 80 -172.92 9.92 -23.68
C VAL A 80 -171.72 9.12 -23.19
N ASP A 81 -172.00 8.03 -22.48
CA ASP A 81 -171.01 7.13 -21.89
C ASP A 81 -169.95 6.65 -22.89
N SER A 82 -170.35 6.31 -24.11
CA SER A 82 -169.48 5.82 -25.17
C SER A 82 -168.43 6.84 -25.62
N GLN A 83 -168.79 8.12 -25.67
CA GLN A 83 -167.86 9.19 -26.04
C GLN A 83 -166.87 9.46 -24.90
N LEU A 84 -167.38 9.56 -23.67
CA LEU A 84 -166.54 9.77 -22.48
C LEU A 84 -165.56 8.61 -22.30
N ASN A 85 -166.05 7.38 -22.40
CA ASN A 85 -165.23 6.17 -22.30
C ASN A 85 -164.19 6.11 -23.43
N GLY A 86 -164.55 6.46 -24.67
CA GLY A 86 -163.63 6.49 -25.80
C GLY A 86 -162.47 7.49 -25.62
N SER A 87 -162.75 8.69 -25.12
CA SER A 87 -161.71 9.69 -24.80
C SER A 87 -160.80 9.24 -23.66
N PHE A 88 -161.36 8.62 -22.62
CA PHE A 88 -160.58 8.08 -21.50
C PHE A 88 -159.67 6.93 -21.95
N LEU A 89 -160.22 5.97 -22.69
CA LEU A 89 -159.46 4.85 -23.25
C LEU A 89 -158.36 5.31 -24.19
N GLN A 90 -158.57 6.39 -24.97
CA GLN A 90 -157.50 6.96 -25.80
C GLN A 90 -156.30 7.39 -24.94
N SER A 91 -156.56 8.11 -23.85
CA SER A 91 -155.52 8.58 -22.94
C SER A 91 -154.79 7.41 -22.27
N LEU A 92 -155.52 6.37 -21.87
CA LEU A 92 -154.95 5.15 -21.30
C LEU A 92 -154.04 4.46 -22.32
N HIS A 93 -154.56 4.23 -23.53
CA HIS A 93 -153.85 3.51 -24.58
C HIS A 93 -152.54 4.20 -25.01
N VAL A 94 -152.56 5.52 -25.17
CA VAL A 94 -151.35 6.31 -25.50
C VAL A 94 -150.32 6.20 -24.38
N SER A 95 -150.75 6.17 -23.12
CA SER A 95 -149.84 6.06 -21.97
C SER A 95 -149.15 4.70 -21.91
N GLU A 96 -149.90 3.61 -22.15
CA GLU A 96 -149.35 2.25 -22.23
C GLU A 96 -148.33 2.12 -23.37
N GLU A 97 -148.64 2.67 -24.54
CA GLU A 97 -147.75 2.63 -25.71
C GLU A 97 -146.42 3.37 -25.48
N VAL A 98 -146.46 4.50 -24.78
CA VAL A 98 -145.24 5.23 -24.41
C VAL A 98 -144.42 4.45 -23.39
N ALA A 99 -145.07 3.88 -22.37
CA ALA A 99 -144.39 3.08 -21.34
C ALA A 99 -143.68 1.86 -21.95
N ASP A 100 -144.34 1.15 -22.87
CA ASP A 100 -143.82 -0.05 -23.53
C ASP A 100 -142.67 0.21 -24.53
N ASN A 101 -142.50 1.46 -25.01
CA ASN A 101 -141.46 1.82 -25.98
C ASN A 101 -140.33 2.70 -25.39
N ALA A 102 -140.48 3.21 -24.18
CA ALA A 102 -139.43 3.96 -23.48
C ALA A 102 -138.51 3.00 -22.71
N MET A 103 -137.25 3.41 -22.52
CA MET A 103 -136.40 2.77 -21.51
C MET A 103 -137.04 3.03 -20.14
N GLN A 104 -137.06 2.03 -19.27
CA GLN A 104 -137.69 2.11 -17.96
C GLN A 104 -136.63 1.93 -16.86
N VAL A 105 -136.95 2.46 -15.69
CA VAL A 105 -136.18 2.19 -14.47
C VAL A 105 -136.72 0.89 -13.87
N ALA A 106 -135.84 -0.08 -13.62
CA ALA A 106 -136.17 -1.33 -12.96
C ALA A 106 -136.48 -1.10 -11.47
N THR A 107 -136.97 -2.14 -10.79
CA THR A 107 -137.36 -2.08 -9.37
C THR A 107 -136.22 -1.74 -8.42
N ASP A 108 -134.98 -1.89 -8.86
CA ASP A 108 -133.76 -1.56 -8.14
C ASP A 108 -133.26 -0.12 -8.40
N GLY A 109 -133.99 0.67 -9.20
CA GLY A 109 -133.68 2.08 -9.44
C GLY A 109 -132.71 2.33 -10.60
N PHE A 110 -132.30 1.30 -11.35
CA PHE A 110 -131.43 1.45 -12.52
C PHE A 110 -132.20 1.45 -13.84
N TRP A 111 -131.70 2.17 -14.84
CA TRP A 111 -132.21 2.05 -16.21
C TRP A 111 -131.95 0.64 -16.75
N ASP A 112 -132.99 -0.06 -17.18
CA ASP A 112 -132.88 -1.41 -17.74
C ASP A 112 -133.02 -1.37 -19.27
N ALA A 113 -131.95 -1.77 -19.96
CA ALA A 113 -131.94 -1.92 -21.42
C ALA A 113 -132.47 -3.29 -21.87
N THR A 114 -132.84 -4.19 -20.97
CA THR A 114 -133.42 -5.52 -21.23
C THR A 114 -132.58 -6.39 -22.17
N ASN A 115 -131.26 -6.33 -22.01
CA ASN A 115 -130.27 -6.99 -22.88
C ASN A 115 -130.32 -6.52 -24.36
N LEU A 116 -130.89 -5.35 -24.63
CA LEU A 116 -130.85 -4.71 -25.94
C LEU A 116 -129.61 -3.80 -26.06
N LYS A 117 -129.19 -3.57 -27.31
CA LYS A 117 -128.07 -2.67 -27.61
C LYS A 117 -128.53 -1.21 -27.57
N LEU A 118 -127.72 -0.36 -26.94
CA LEU A 118 -127.84 1.09 -27.06
C LEU A 118 -127.21 1.55 -28.39
N LYS A 119 -127.98 2.25 -29.22
CA LYS A 119 -127.50 2.82 -30.49
C LYS A 119 -127.25 4.31 -30.34
N ASN A 120 -126.22 4.83 -31.02
CA ASN A 120 -125.82 6.25 -30.98
C ASN A 120 -125.40 6.75 -29.59
N LEU A 121 -124.77 5.90 -28.78
CA LEU A 121 -124.20 6.29 -27.49
C LEU A 121 -122.88 7.06 -27.70
N ALA A 122 -122.83 8.32 -27.25
CA ALA A 122 -121.64 9.15 -27.33
C ALA A 122 -120.47 8.60 -26.48
N ALA A 123 -119.26 9.12 -26.71
CA ALA A 123 -118.12 8.83 -25.84
C ALA A 123 -118.34 9.50 -24.46
N PRO A 124 -117.86 8.88 -23.37
CA PRO A 124 -117.98 9.46 -22.03
C PRO A 124 -117.16 10.76 -21.92
N THR A 125 -117.68 11.75 -21.19
CA THR A 125 -116.97 13.00 -20.87
C THR A 125 -116.61 13.06 -19.39
N VAL A 126 -117.47 12.55 -18.52
CA VAL A 126 -117.23 12.45 -17.07
C VAL A 126 -117.22 10.99 -16.62
N GLY A 127 -116.65 10.74 -15.44
CA GLY A 127 -116.42 9.37 -14.93
C GLY A 127 -117.67 8.54 -14.63
N THR A 128 -118.86 9.16 -14.63
CA THR A 128 -120.15 8.49 -14.39
C THR A 128 -120.93 8.22 -15.69
N ASP A 129 -120.41 8.62 -16.85
CA ASP A 129 -121.06 8.39 -18.13
C ASP A 129 -120.95 6.92 -18.56
N ALA A 130 -121.96 6.43 -19.28
CA ALA A 130 -121.87 5.15 -19.95
C ALA A 130 -120.83 5.19 -21.08
N THR A 131 -120.05 4.12 -21.24
CA THR A 131 -118.98 4.06 -22.24
C THR A 131 -119.37 3.22 -23.45
N ASN A 132 -119.06 3.69 -24.65
CA ASN A 132 -119.14 2.85 -25.85
C ASN A 132 -117.88 1.97 -26.02
N LYS A 133 -118.00 0.89 -26.81
CA LYS A 133 -116.92 -0.07 -27.01
C LYS A 133 -115.66 0.56 -27.63
N THR A 134 -115.82 1.48 -28.59
CA THR A 134 -114.70 2.15 -29.26
C THR A 134 -113.81 2.90 -28.27
N TYR A 135 -114.39 3.61 -27.31
CA TYR A 135 -113.65 4.30 -26.26
C TYR A 135 -112.83 3.31 -25.40
N VAL A 136 -113.46 2.22 -24.95
CA VAL A 136 -112.83 1.20 -24.11
C VAL A 136 -111.67 0.52 -24.83
N ASP A 137 -111.88 0.07 -26.08
CA ASP A 137 -110.84 -0.61 -26.86
C ASP A 137 -109.66 0.33 -27.12
N THR A 138 -109.92 1.59 -27.48
CA THR A 138 -108.87 2.61 -27.69
C THR A 138 -108.04 2.84 -26.43
N ARG A 139 -108.70 2.90 -25.26
CA ARG A 139 -108.00 3.10 -23.99
C ARG A 139 -107.16 1.88 -23.62
N PHE A 140 -107.71 0.68 -23.80
CA PHE A 140 -107.02 -0.56 -23.54
C PHE A 140 -105.75 -0.72 -24.39
N ASP A 141 -105.83 -0.39 -25.68
CA ASP A 141 -104.67 -0.42 -26.58
C ASP A 141 -103.58 0.56 -26.13
N ALA A 142 -103.97 1.78 -25.71
CA ALA A 142 -103.03 2.77 -25.19
C ALA A 142 -102.35 2.30 -23.89
N ASP A 143 -103.13 1.76 -22.94
CA ASP A 143 -102.60 1.25 -21.68
C ASP A 143 -101.69 0.02 -21.92
N LYS A 144 -102.02 -0.84 -22.89
CA LYS A 144 -101.16 -1.96 -23.31
C LYS A 144 -99.79 -1.51 -23.79
N VAL A 145 -99.73 -0.45 -24.62
CA VAL A 145 -98.47 0.11 -25.09
C VAL A 145 -97.60 0.59 -23.92
N LEU A 146 -98.19 1.26 -22.92
CA LEU A 146 -97.47 1.71 -21.73
C LEU A 146 -96.93 0.55 -20.89
N VAL A 147 -97.71 -0.52 -20.76
CA VAL A 147 -97.29 -1.75 -20.05
C VAL A 147 -96.13 -2.44 -20.78
N ASP A 148 -96.19 -2.58 -22.11
CA ASP A 148 -95.13 -3.18 -22.90
C ASP A 148 -93.83 -2.36 -22.87
N ALA A 149 -93.94 -1.03 -22.87
CA ALA A 149 -92.81 -0.12 -22.68
C ALA A 149 -92.18 -0.30 -21.29
N SER A 150 -93.00 -0.39 -20.24
CA SER A 150 -92.53 -0.61 -18.86
C SER A 150 -91.83 -1.96 -18.70
N LYS A 151 -92.35 -3.01 -19.34
CA LYS A 151 -91.74 -4.35 -19.36
C LYS A 151 -90.36 -4.32 -20.02
N THR A 152 -90.23 -3.62 -21.14
CA THR A 152 -88.95 -3.44 -21.84
C THR A 152 -87.94 -2.68 -20.98
N ALA A 153 -88.36 -1.59 -20.33
CA ALA A 153 -87.50 -0.82 -19.45
C ALA A 153 -86.99 -1.64 -18.25
N ALA A 154 -87.86 -2.49 -17.67
CA ALA A 154 -87.47 -3.40 -16.59
C ALA A 154 -86.45 -4.45 -17.06
N ALA A 155 -86.63 -5.03 -18.25
CA ALA A 155 -85.67 -5.98 -18.83
C ALA A 155 -84.29 -5.35 -19.09
N ASN A 156 -84.27 -4.12 -19.63
CA ASN A 156 -83.03 -3.37 -19.84
C ASN A 156 -82.31 -3.06 -18.52
N SER A 157 -83.07 -2.69 -17.49
CA SER A 157 -82.52 -2.43 -16.15
C SER A 157 -81.91 -3.69 -15.53
N ALA A 158 -82.58 -4.85 -15.68
CA ALA A 158 -82.03 -6.14 -15.23
C ALA A 158 -80.74 -6.51 -15.97
N ALA A 159 -80.67 -6.29 -17.28
CA ALA A 159 -79.46 -6.53 -18.07
C ALA A 159 -78.30 -5.61 -17.64
N ALA A 160 -78.57 -4.32 -17.39
CA ALA A 160 -77.58 -3.37 -16.90
C ALA A 160 -77.07 -3.73 -15.49
N ALA A 161 -77.96 -4.22 -14.61
CA ALA A 161 -77.58 -4.70 -13.29
C ALA A 161 -76.67 -5.93 -13.36
N LEU A 162 -76.97 -6.89 -14.24
CA LEU A 162 -76.13 -8.06 -14.48
C LEU A 162 -74.75 -7.68 -15.04
N ALA A 163 -74.71 -6.75 -16.00
CA ALA A 163 -73.44 -6.24 -16.53
C ALA A 163 -72.59 -5.57 -15.44
N SER A 164 -73.24 -4.79 -14.56
CA SER A 164 -72.57 -4.14 -13.42
C SER A 164 -72.04 -5.15 -12.40
N GLN A 165 -72.80 -6.21 -12.11
CA GLN A 165 -72.36 -7.31 -11.24
C GLN A 165 -71.11 -8.01 -11.82
N ASN A 166 -71.12 -8.31 -13.12
CA ASN A 166 -69.99 -8.95 -13.78
C ASN A 166 -68.74 -8.05 -13.76
N ALA A 167 -68.89 -6.74 -14.01
CA ALA A 167 -67.79 -5.78 -13.93
C ALA A 167 -67.20 -5.68 -12.51
N ALA A 168 -68.06 -5.72 -11.48
CA ALA A 168 -67.63 -5.76 -10.09
C ALA A 168 -66.86 -7.05 -9.75
N ALA A 169 -67.33 -8.20 -10.23
CA ALA A 169 -66.63 -9.48 -10.07
C ALA A 169 -65.25 -9.48 -10.75
N THR A 170 -65.14 -8.96 -11.98
CA THR A 170 -63.85 -8.77 -12.65
C THR A 170 -62.93 -7.83 -11.86
N SER A 171 -63.47 -6.75 -11.30
CA SER A 171 -62.69 -5.81 -10.48
C SER A 171 -62.16 -6.45 -9.21
N ALA A 172 -62.94 -7.32 -8.57
CA ALA A 172 -62.49 -8.10 -7.41
C ALA A 172 -61.35 -9.07 -7.75
N THR A 173 -61.44 -9.76 -8.89
CA THR A 173 -60.35 -10.62 -9.39
C THR A 173 -59.08 -9.82 -9.66
N ASN A 174 -59.20 -8.66 -10.34
CA ASN A 174 -58.06 -7.79 -10.61
C ASN A 174 -57.38 -7.32 -9.32
N ALA A 175 -58.18 -6.93 -8.31
CA ALA A 175 -57.64 -6.55 -7.00
C ALA A 175 -56.90 -7.70 -6.30
N ALA A 176 -57.43 -8.93 -6.38
CA ALA A 176 -56.77 -10.12 -5.84
C ALA A 176 -55.44 -10.42 -6.56
N THR A 177 -55.41 -10.32 -7.90
CA THR A 177 -54.18 -10.47 -8.68
C THR A 177 -53.14 -9.42 -8.32
N SER A 178 -53.55 -8.14 -8.19
CA SER A 178 -52.66 -7.07 -7.75
C SER A 178 -52.10 -7.32 -6.36
N LYS A 179 -52.91 -7.84 -5.43
CA LYS A 179 -52.45 -8.24 -4.10
C LYS A 179 -51.38 -9.34 -4.18
N SER A 180 -51.63 -10.42 -4.94
CA SER A 180 -50.64 -11.49 -5.11
C SER A 180 -49.34 -10.97 -5.71
N GLY A 181 -49.42 -10.07 -6.71
CA GLY A 181 -48.23 -9.42 -7.28
C GLY A 181 -47.45 -8.59 -6.25
N ALA A 182 -48.15 -7.86 -5.37
CA ALA A 182 -47.53 -7.13 -4.28
C ALA A 182 -46.86 -8.05 -3.26
N ASP A 183 -47.49 -9.17 -2.90
CA ASP A 183 -46.93 -10.16 -1.97
C ASP A 183 -45.67 -10.82 -2.55
N THR A 184 -45.66 -11.15 -3.85
CA THR A 184 -44.47 -11.65 -4.55
C THR A 184 -43.34 -10.61 -4.58
N ALA A 185 -43.66 -9.35 -4.88
CA ALA A 185 -42.67 -8.27 -4.88
C ALA A 185 -42.04 -8.08 -3.48
N LYS A 186 -42.86 -8.16 -2.42
CA LYS A 186 -42.37 -8.12 -1.04
C LYS A 186 -41.41 -9.28 -0.74
N ALA A 187 -41.77 -10.51 -1.10
CA ALA A 187 -40.91 -11.67 -0.89
C ALA A 187 -39.56 -11.55 -1.66
N GLY A 188 -39.61 -10.98 -2.87
CA GLY A 188 -38.40 -10.66 -3.64
C GLY A 188 -37.51 -9.64 -2.93
N ALA A 189 -38.10 -8.58 -2.37
CA ALA A 189 -37.38 -7.56 -1.60
C ALA A 189 -36.76 -8.13 -0.31
N ASP A 190 -37.49 -8.98 0.43
CA ASP A 190 -36.99 -9.63 1.65
C ASP A 190 -35.78 -10.55 1.32
N THR A 191 -35.87 -11.28 0.21
CA THR A 191 -34.77 -12.13 -0.29
C THR A 191 -33.54 -11.31 -0.66
N ALA A 192 -33.73 -10.20 -1.40
CA ALA A 192 -32.66 -9.29 -1.77
C ALA A 192 -31.98 -8.68 -0.54
N LYS A 193 -32.76 -8.32 0.50
CA LYS A 193 -32.23 -7.85 1.77
C LYS A 193 -31.36 -8.90 2.45
N ALA A 194 -31.82 -10.15 2.54
CA ALA A 194 -31.04 -11.24 3.14
C ALA A 194 -29.72 -11.50 2.38
N GLY A 195 -29.74 -11.40 1.06
CA GLY A 195 -28.53 -11.47 0.23
C GLY A 195 -27.54 -10.33 0.50
N ALA A 196 -28.04 -9.11 0.70
CA ALA A 196 -27.23 -7.96 1.07
C ALA A 196 -26.62 -8.10 2.48
N ASP A 197 -27.40 -8.54 3.47
CA ASP A 197 -26.93 -8.78 4.85
C ASP A 197 -25.82 -9.87 4.89
N THR A 198 -25.99 -10.93 4.10
CA THR A 198 -24.97 -11.99 3.95
C THR A 198 -23.69 -11.44 3.32
N SER A 199 -23.81 -10.63 2.28
CA SER A 199 -22.66 -10.01 1.61
C SER A 199 -21.90 -9.06 2.54
N ALA A 200 -22.62 -8.27 3.35
CA ALA A 200 -22.03 -7.41 4.38
C ALA A 200 -21.27 -8.21 5.44
N THR A 201 -21.84 -9.33 5.89
CA THR A 201 -21.20 -10.25 6.86
C THR A 201 -19.93 -10.87 6.30
N ASN A 202 -19.97 -11.34 5.05
CA ASN A 202 -18.81 -11.90 4.37
C ASN A 202 -17.70 -10.86 4.21
N ALA A 203 -18.05 -9.63 3.79
CA ALA A 203 -17.09 -8.53 3.67
C ALA A 203 -16.43 -8.18 5.01
N SER A 204 -17.22 -8.09 6.09
CA SER A 204 -16.68 -7.86 7.44
C SER A 204 -15.75 -8.99 7.88
N THR A 205 -16.11 -10.24 7.61
CA THR A 205 -15.29 -11.42 7.96
C THR A 205 -13.97 -11.40 7.19
N SER A 206 -14.01 -11.12 5.89
CA SER A 206 -12.80 -10.98 5.07
C SER A 206 -11.92 -9.82 5.52
N ALA A 207 -12.49 -8.68 5.93
CA ALA A 207 -11.74 -7.55 6.47
C ALA A 207 -11.01 -7.92 7.77
N THR A 208 -11.71 -8.58 8.70
CA THR A 208 -11.09 -9.11 9.93
C THR A 208 -9.97 -10.10 9.61
N LEU A 209 -10.21 -11.04 8.70
CA LEU A 209 -9.21 -12.04 8.33
C LEU A 209 -8.00 -11.40 7.66
N ALA A 210 -8.18 -10.38 6.84
CA ALA A 210 -7.09 -9.62 6.22
C ALA A 210 -6.25 -8.89 7.29
N GLY A 211 -6.91 -8.27 8.28
CA GLY A 211 -6.24 -7.69 9.44
C GLY A 211 -5.43 -8.72 10.21
N ASP A 212 -6.01 -9.89 10.50
CA ASP A 212 -5.32 -11.00 11.14
C ASP A 212 -4.10 -11.48 10.33
N TRP A 213 -4.25 -11.66 9.01
CA TRP A 213 -3.13 -12.05 8.15
C TRP A 213 -1.99 -11.05 8.17
N ALA A 214 -2.28 -9.75 8.27
CA ALA A 214 -1.26 -8.72 8.31
C ALA A 214 -0.58 -8.64 9.69
N SER A 215 -1.36 -8.55 10.77
CA SER A 215 -0.87 -8.03 12.05
C SER A 215 -1.13 -8.90 13.27
N LYS A 216 -1.68 -10.12 13.12
CA LYS A 216 -1.92 -10.99 14.28
C LYS A 216 -0.62 -11.26 15.02
N ALA A 217 -0.72 -11.34 16.35
CA ALA A 217 0.44 -11.50 17.23
C ALA A 217 1.25 -12.78 16.91
N GLN A 218 2.53 -12.77 17.28
CA GLN A 218 3.40 -13.93 17.13
C GLN A 218 2.84 -15.16 17.85
N ASP A 219 3.06 -16.33 17.24
CA ASP A 219 2.68 -17.64 17.78
C ASP A 219 1.16 -17.84 17.96
N VAL A 220 0.36 -16.92 17.40
CA VAL A 220 -1.10 -17.03 17.31
C VAL A 220 -1.49 -17.33 15.85
N PRO A 221 -2.06 -18.50 15.55
CA PRO A 221 -2.49 -18.83 14.20
C PRO A 221 -3.61 -17.91 13.72
N VAL A 222 -3.54 -17.50 12.45
CA VAL A 222 -4.66 -16.84 11.75
C VAL A 222 -5.70 -17.89 11.37
N THR A 223 -5.25 -19.01 10.82
CA THR A 223 -6.02 -20.23 10.61
C THR A 223 -5.18 -21.43 11.03
N THR A 224 -5.78 -22.62 11.16
CA THR A 224 -5.05 -23.84 11.54
C THR A 224 -3.74 -24.00 10.76
N GLY A 225 -2.62 -23.99 11.49
CA GLY A 225 -1.28 -24.18 10.93
C GLY A 225 -0.70 -23.01 10.13
N LYS A 226 -1.34 -21.84 10.09
CA LYS A 226 -0.86 -20.67 9.33
C LYS A 226 -0.85 -19.41 10.20
N PHE A 227 0.22 -18.65 10.10
CA PHE A 227 0.48 -17.45 10.92
C PHE A 227 0.54 -16.18 10.07
N SER A 228 0.45 -15.02 10.73
CA SER A 228 0.47 -13.70 10.09
C SER A 228 1.82 -13.36 9.45
N ALA A 229 1.81 -12.36 8.57
CA ALA A 229 3.03 -11.77 8.02
C ALA A 229 3.93 -11.20 9.13
N LEU A 230 3.35 -10.55 10.14
CA LEU A 230 4.06 -10.06 11.32
C LEU A 230 4.80 -11.18 12.06
N HIS A 231 4.19 -12.36 12.22
CA HIS A 231 4.83 -13.49 12.87
C HIS A 231 6.10 -13.94 12.13
N TRP A 232 5.99 -14.15 10.81
CA TRP A 232 7.14 -14.59 10.02
C TRP A 232 8.23 -13.53 9.96
N ALA A 233 7.86 -12.26 9.83
CA ALA A 233 8.82 -11.14 9.89
C ALA A 233 9.59 -11.14 11.23
N ALA A 234 8.89 -11.36 12.35
CA ALA A 234 9.53 -11.40 13.66
C ALA A 234 10.40 -12.63 13.88
N LYS A 235 9.97 -13.84 13.45
CA LYS A 235 10.82 -15.05 13.51
C LYS A 235 12.08 -14.89 12.65
N ALA A 236 11.95 -14.27 11.48
CA ALA A 236 13.10 -13.95 10.62
C ALA A 236 14.05 -12.94 11.30
N ALA A 237 13.51 -11.88 11.91
CA ALA A 237 14.30 -10.90 12.66
C ALA A 237 15.03 -11.53 13.86
N ALA A 238 14.38 -12.43 14.60
CA ALA A 238 14.99 -13.14 15.72
C ALA A 238 16.10 -14.11 15.25
N SER A 239 15.91 -14.80 14.13
CA SER A 239 16.93 -15.65 13.52
C SER A 239 18.15 -14.81 13.08
N ALA A 240 17.92 -13.67 12.44
CA ALA A 240 18.99 -12.74 12.07
C ALA A 240 19.74 -12.20 13.30
N ALA A 241 19.02 -11.77 14.34
CA ALA A 241 19.63 -11.29 15.59
C ALA A 241 20.48 -12.37 16.29
N THR A 242 20.07 -13.63 16.20
CA THR A 242 20.86 -14.77 16.72
C THR A 242 22.20 -14.89 15.98
N VAL A 243 22.20 -14.73 14.66
CA VAL A 243 23.43 -14.76 13.86
C VAL A 243 24.32 -13.55 14.14
N LEU A 244 23.76 -12.34 14.15
CA LEU A 244 24.52 -11.10 14.37
C LEU A 244 25.18 -11.06 15.74
N ASN A 245 24.46 -11.46 16.79
CA ASN A 245 24.96 -11.37 18.17
C ASN A 245 25.65 -12.66 18.65
N GLY A 246 25.41 -13.79 17.99
CA GLY A 246 25.90 -15.11 18.40
C GLY A 246 27.28 -15.47 17.89
N LEU A 247 27.76 -14.84 16.81
CA LEU A 247 29.02 -15.20 16.15
C LEU A 247 30.22 -15.23 17.12
N ALA A 248 30.36 -14.21 17.97
CA ALA A 248 31.45 -14.14 18.94
C ALA A 248 31.38 -15.28 19.98
N GLY A 249 30.18 -15.61 20.46
CA GLY A 249 29.96 -16.72 21.39
C GLY A 249 30.23 -18.08 20.75
N TRP A 250 29.87 -18.27 19.47
CA TRP A 250 30.16 -19.50 18.73
C TRP A 250 31.66 -19.72 18.54
N ILE A 251 32.43 -18.67 18.25
CA ILE A 251 33.90 -18.76 18.15
C ILE A 251 34.52 -19.10 19.51
N HIS A 252 34.06 -18.45 20.59
CA HIS A 252 34.59 -18.69 21.93
C HIS A 252 34.29 -20.10 22.46
N GLY A 253 33.09 -20.63 22.17
CA GLY A 253 32.67 -21.97 22.58
C GLY A 253 33.15 -23.10 21.66
N ALA A 254 33.79 -22.79 20.53
CA ALA A 254 34.33 -23.79 19.63
C ALA A 254 35.52 -24.53 20.28
N THR A 255 35.64 -25.83 20.02
CA THR A 255 36.74 -26.65 20.54
C THR A 255 38.08 -26.15 20.00
N LEU A 256 39.03 -25.89 20.91
CA LEU A 256 40.38 -25.46 20.53
C LEU A 256 41.09 -26.52 19.68
N LYS A 257 41.63 -26.11 18.53
CA LYS A 257 42.55 -26.92 17.72
C LYS A 257 43.99 -26.55 18.09
N ALA A 258 44.68 -27.47 18.78
CA ALA A 258 46.03 -27.21 19.32
C ALA A 258 47.10 -26.99 18.24
N THR A 259 46.99 -27.68 17.10
CA THR A 259 47.95 -27.56 15.99
C THR A 259 47.19 -27.31 14.68
N PRO A 260 47.27 -26.07 14.13
CA PRO A 260 46.73 -25.78 12.81
C PRO A 260 47.45 -26.57 11.71
N ALA A 261 46.68 -27.08 10.74
CA ALA A 261 47.19 -27.67 9.51
C ALA A 261 47.24 -26.60 8.41
N ASP A 262 48.12 -26.79 7.42
CA ASP A 262 48.32 -25.83 6.34
C ASP A 262 47.06 -25.55 5.50
N ALA A 263 46.12 -26.51 5.47
CA ALA A 263 44.82 -26.39 4.78
C ALA A 263 43.72 -25.73 5.63
N ASP A 264 43.96 -25.45 6.92
CA ASP A 264 42.96 -24.77 7.75
C ASP A 264 42.73 -23.34 7.25
N GLU A 265 41.47 -22.90 7.27
CA GLU A 265 41.02 -21.66 6.65
C GLU A 265 40.59 -20.63 7.70
N ILE A 266 40.97 -19.37 7.48
CA ILE A 266 40.52 -18.21 8.25
C ILE A 266 39.78 -17.27 7.30
N ALA A 267 38.55 -16.92 7.65
CA ALA A 267 37.75 -15.95 6.91
C ALA A 267 38.33 -14.55 7.03
N ILE A 268 38.35 -13.80 5.93
CA ILE A 268 38.78 -12.40 5.87
C ILE A 268 37.78 -11.59 5.05
N SER A 269 37.73 -10.28 5.27
CA SER A 269 37.13 -9.36 4.30
C SER A 269 38.20 -9.02 3.26
N ASP A 270 38.00 -9.46 2.02
CA ASP A 270 38.97 -9.29 0.95
C ASP A 270 38.87 -7.88 0.36
N SER A 271 39.74 -6.98 0.82
CA SER A 271 39.80 -5.60 0.35
C SER A 271 40.07 -5.46 -1.16
N ALA A 272 40.76 -6.42 -1.79
CA ALA A 272 41.00 -6.42 -3.24
C ALA A 272 39.79 -6.97 -4.01
N GLY A 273 39.05 -7.90 -3.40
CA GLY A 273 37.78 -8.44 -3.88
C GLY A 273 36.55 -7.59 -3.51
N ALA A 274 36.69 -6.27 -3.38
CA ALA A 274 35.60 -5.34 -3.02
C ALA A 274 34.92 -5.67 -1.67
N TRP A 275 35.71 -6.08 -0.68
CA TRP A 275 35.28 -6.44 0.68
C TRP A 275 34.39 -7.69 0.74
N ALA A 276 34.38 -8.50 -0.32
CA ALA A 276 33.72 -9.81 -0.33
C ALA A 276 34.33 -10.74 0.72
N LEU A 277 33.56 -11.76 1.13
CA LEU A 277 34.07 -12.81 2.02
C LEU A 277 35.15 -13.62 1.28
N GLY A 278 36.39 -13.41 1.67
CA GLY A 278 37.54 -14.18 1.24
C GLY A 278 37.98 -15.15 2.32
N LYS A 279 38.96 -15.98 1.98
CA LYS A 279 39.61 -16.88 2.95
C LYS A 279 41.09 -16.98 2.67
N VAL A 280 41.86 -17.12 3.73
CA VAL A 280 43.28 -17.44 3.69
C VAL A 280 43.50 -18.77 4.38
N THR A 281 44.41 -19.57 3.86
CA THR A 281 44.88 -20.76 4.57
C THR A 281 46.03 -20.42 5.50
N VAL A 282 46.27 -21.23 6.52
CA VAL A 282 47.48 -21.12 7.36
C VAL A 282 48.75 -21.11 6.50
N ALA A 283 48.79 -21.92 5.42
CA ALA A 283 49.88 -21.89 4.45
C ALA A 283 50.04 -20.53 3.76
N SER A 284 48.95 -19.91 3.29
CA SER A 284 49.00 -18.63 2.60
C SER A 284 49.41 -17.48 3.52
N ILE A 285 49.00 -17.51 4.80
CA ILE A 285 49.47 -16.54 5.80
C ILE A 285 50.97 -16.73 6.00
N ARG A 286 51.44 -17.95 6.25
CA ARG A 286 52.86 -18.25 6.46
C ARG A 286 53.72 -17.80 5.28
N ALA A 287 53.30 -18.13 4.06
CA ALA A 287 54.02 -17.78 2.83
C ALA A 287 53.98 -16.27 2.53
N GLY A 288 52.87 -15.59 2.85
CA GLY A 288 52.68 -14.16 2.57
C GLY A 288 53.28 -13.22 3.62
N THR A 289 53.51 -13.69 4.86
CA THR A 289 53.96 -12.83 5.98
C THR A 289 55.40 -13.05 6.41
N ILE A 290 56.01 -14.21 6.12
CA ILE A 290 57.43 -14.47 6.43
C ILE A 290 58.19 -14.67 5.11
N PRO A 291 58.91 -13.65 4.62
CA PRO A 291 59.76 -13.80 3.45
C PRO A 291 60.84 -14.86 3.66
N ALA A 292 61.21 -15.59 2.60
CA ALA A 292 62.15 -16.74 2.70
C ALA A 292 63.47 -16.42 3.42
N ARG A 293 64.02 -15.20 3.26
CA ARG A 293 65.21 -14.70 3.99
C ARG A 293 65.08 -14.66 5.52
N LEU A 294 63.87 -14.73 6.06
CA LEU A 294 63.59 -14.81 7.50
C LEU A 294 63.09 -16.22 7.90
N GLY A 295 63.12 -17.18 6.97
CA GLY A 295 62.66 -18.55 7.17
C GLY A 295 63.64 -19.44 7.94
N THR A 296 63.35 -20.73 7.98
CA THR A 296 64.16 -21.76 8.68
C THR A 296 65.49 -22.06 8.01
N VAL A 297 65.64 -21.68 6.74
CA VAL A 297 66.87 -21.82 5.94
C VAL A 297 67.18 -20.48 5.28
N ALA A 298 68.46 -20.11 5.23
CA ALA A 298 68.89 -18.89 4.55
C ALA A 298 68.48 -18.88 3.08
N GLN A 299 68.10 -17.71 2.55
CA GLN A 299 67.65 -17.59 1.17
C GLN A 299 68.83 -17.80 0.21
N THR A 300 68.68 -18.74 -0.74
CA THR A 300 69.64 -18.91 -1.84
C THR A 300 69.59 -17.69 -2.76
N ILE A 301 70.76 -17.10 -3.03
CA ILE A 301 70.94 -15.99 -3.97
C ILE A 301 71.94 -16.37 -5.07
N THR A 302 71.93 -15.61 -6.16
CA THR A 302 72.91 -15.74 -7.25
C THR A 302 73.93 -14.58 -7.28
N ASP A 303 73.63 -13.49 -6.57
CA ASP A 303 74.46 -12.29 -6.50
C ASP A 303 74.25 -11.58 -5.15
N TRP A 304 75.34 -11.34 -4.41
CA TRP A 304 75.29 -10.59 -3.16
C TRP A 304 74.84 -9.13 -3.32
N ASN A 305 74.99 -8.51 -4.48
CA ASN A 305 74.47 -7.17 -4.73
C ASN A 305 72.93 -7.12 -4.75
N ASN A 306 72.24 -8.26 -4.90
CA ASN A 306 70.78 -8.34 -4.91
C ASN A 306 70.18 -8.71 -3.54
N ALA A 307 71.02 -9.05 -2.55
CA ALA A 307 70.59 -9.26 -1.17
C ALA A 307 70.45 -7.90 -0.46
N LEU A 308 69.29 -7.25 -0.64
CA LEU A 308 69.07 -5.86 -0.23
C LEU A 308 68.25 -5.71 1.06
N ASP A 309 67.42 -6.70 1.37
CA ASP A 309 66.51 -6.67 2.51
C ASP A 309 67.12 -7.33 3.74
N ASN A 310 66.61 -6.99 4.94
CA ASN A 310 66.99 -7.68 6.17
C ASN A 310 66.73 -9.19 6.07
N GLY A 311 67.73 -10.01 6.41
CA GLY A 311 67.59 -11.45 6.53
C GLY A 311 68.89 -12.22 6.34
N TRP A 312 68.75 -13.54 6.29
CA TRP A 312 69.83 -14.50 6.10
C TRP A 312 69.86 -14.99 4.65
N TYR A 313 71.05 -15.02 4.08
CA TYR A 313 71.29 -15.34 2.68
C TYR A 313 72.46 -16.32 2.55
N MET A 314 72.39 -17.18 1.54
CA MET A 314 73.45 -18.13 1.23
C MET A 314 73.70 -18.25 -0.26
N GLY A 315 74.93 -18.58 -0.63
CA GLY A 315 75.29 -18.82 -2.03
C GLY A 315 76.69 -19.39 -2.19
N SER A 316 76.85 -20.32 -3.12
CA SER A 316 78.14 -20.91 -3.48
C SER A 316 78.62 -20.35 -4.81
N ASN A 317 79.85 -19.85 -4.85
CA ASN A 317 80.47 -19.27 -6.06
C ASN A 317 79.60 -18.17 -6.72
N VAL A 318 78.90 -17.40 -5.88
CA VAL A 318 77.94 -16.38 -6.32
C VAL A 318 78.64 -15.05 -6.61
N ALA A 319 78.07 -14.26 -7.52
CA ALA A 319 78.65 -12.98 -7.92
C ALA A 319 78.73 -12.00 -6.74
N ASN A 320 79.73 -11.11 -6.79
CA ASN A 320 79.99 -10.07 -5.79
C ASN A 320 80.21 -10.57 -4.34
N ALA A 321 80.52 -11.86 -4.17
CA ALA A 321 81.06 -12.41 -2.94
C ALA A 321 82.52 -11.95 -2.69
N PRO A 322 83.06 -12.10 -1.47
CA PRO A 322 84.47 -11.82 -1.18
C PRO A 322 85.45 -12.63 -2.07
N ASP A 323 85.13 -13.90 -2.33
CA ASP A 323 85.85 -14.80 -3.23
C ASP A 323 84.95 -15.99 -3.68
N THR A 324 85.51 -16.93 -4.44
CA THR A 324 84.84 -18.14 -4.95
C THR A 324 84.69 -19.25 -3.88
N SER A 325 84.01 -18.91 -2.77
CA SER A 325 83.67 -19.84 -1.70
C SER A 325 82.16 -19.93 -1.50
N TRP A 326 81.74 -20.80 -0.58
CA TRP A 326 80.36 -20.82 -0.09
C TRP A 326 80.21 -19.85 1.08
N TRP A 327 79.33 -18.88 0.88
CA TRP A 327 79.05 -17.82 1.83
C TRP A 327 77.67 -17.97 2.46
N LEU A 328 77.62 -17.81 3.76
CA LEU A 328 76.41 -17.59 4.55
C LEU A 328 76.54 -16.23 5.23
N GLY A 329 75.48 -15.44 5.24
CA GLY A 329 75.56 -14.12 5.83
C GLY A 329 74.23 -13.45 6.01
N ASN A 330 74.28 -12.28 6.63
CA ASN A 330 73.13 -11.46 6.89
C ASN A 330 73.27 -10.07 6.28
N VAL A 331 72.11 -9.50 5.94
CA VAL A 331 71.96 -8.10 5.54
C VAL A 331 71.29 -7.36 6.69
N GLU A 332 71.85 -6.21 7.03
CA GLU A 332 71.30 -5.25 7.98
C GLU A 332 71.01 -3.95 7.22
N ALA A 333 69.75 -3.75 6.85
CA ALA A 333 69.24 -2.60 6.13
C ALA A 333 68.66 -1.55 7.10
N HIS A 334 69.11 -0.31 6.95
CA HIS A 334 68.71 0.84 7.78
C HIS A 334 67.33 1.44 7.38
N GLY A 335 66.62 0.82 6.43
CA GLY A 335 65.25 1.21 6.03
C GLY A 335 65.15 2.18 4.85
N SER A 336 66.25 2.71 4.33
CA SER A 336 66.29 3.52 3.10
C SER A 336 67.00 2.77 1.96
N SER A 337 66.51 2.94 0.72
CA SER A 337 67.18 2.34 -0.45
C SER A 337 68.62 2.86 -0.56
N GLY A 338 69.58 1.95 -0.65
CA GLY A 338 71.00 2.24 -0.79
C GLY A 338 71.82 2.30 0.50
N TRP A 339 71.23 2.04 1.69
CA TRP A 339 71.94 2.04 2.98
C TRP A 339 71.79 0.71 3.73
N ARG A 340 72.85 -0.10 3.73
CA ARG A 340 72.86 -1.42 4.37
C ARG A 340 74.27 -1.96 4.57
N THR A 341 74.44 -2.84 5.52
CA THR A 341 75.65 -3.65 5.71
C THR A 341 75.39 -5.09 5.35
N GLN A 342 76.42 -5.73 4.81
CA GLN A 342 76.45 -7.18 4.63
C GLN A 342 77.59 -7.74 5.45
N THR A 343 77.30 -8.78 6.22
CA THR A 343 78.31 -9.56 6.94
C THR A 343 78.20 -11.00 6.49
N VAL A 344 79.31 -11.56 5.99
CA VAL A 344 79.35 -12.92 5.45
C VAL A 344 80.49 -13.69 6.09
N HIS A 345 80.30 -14.99 6.25
CA HIS A 345 81.33 -15.94 6.65
C HIS A 345 81.23 -17.20 5.81
N SER A 346 82.35 -17.91 5.65
CA SER A 346 82.35 -19.21 4.98
C SER A 346 82.45 -20.30 6.03
N PHE A 347 81.37 -21.08 6.19
CA PHE A 347 81.33 -22.18 7.17
C PHE A 347 82.07 -23.45 6.70
N THR A 348 82.47 -23.50 5.43
CA THR A 348 83.12 -24.69 4.84
C THR A 348 84.64 -24.62 4.88
N VAL A 349 85.22 -23.42 5.02
CA VAL A 349 86.67 -23.18 4.89
C VAL A 349 87.22 -22.12 5.87
N ASP A 350 86.47 -21.79 6.93
CA ASP A 350 86.97 -20.95 8.03
C ASP A 350 87.80 -21.74 9.05
N GLY A 351 88.48 -21.03 9.94
CA GLY A 351 89.23 -21.61 11.05
C GLY A 351 89.72 -20.56 12.04
N ALA A 352 90.28 -21.00 13.17
CA ALA A 352 90.72 -20.09 14.23
C ALA A 352 91.75 -19.06 13.75
N ALA A 353 92.63 -19.41 12.81
CA ALA A 353 93.62 -18.49 12.24
C ALA A 353 93.06 -17.55 11.15
N ASP A 354 91.91 -17.89 10.57
CA ASP A 354 91.24 -17.12 9.54
C ASP A 354 89.74 -17.43 9.56
N THR A 355 88.96 -16.56 10.21
CA THR A 355 87.52 -16.79 10.39
C THR A 355 86.73 -16.59 9.09
N LYS A 356 87.40 -16.15 8.01
CA LYS A 356 86.78 -15.81 6.73
C LYS A 356 85.58 -14.88 6.89
N VAL A 357 85.54 -14.02 7.90
CA VAL A 357 84.44 -13.07 8.06
C VAL A 357 84.73 -11.79 7.31
N TRP A 358 83.78 -11.36 6.49
CA TRP A 358 83.89 -10.16 5.69
C TRP A 358 82.69 -9.26 5.91
N ARG A 359 82.94 -7.96 5.82
CA ARG A 359 81.89 -6.96 5.83
C ARG A 359 82.07 -5.98 4.69
N ARG A 360 80.96 -5.49 4.16
CA ARG A 360 80.91 -4.30 3.30
C ARG A 360 79.66 -3.50 3.62
N ALA A 361 79.67 -2.23 3.21
CA ALA A 361 78.50 -1.37 3.26
C ALA A 361 78.09 -1.00 1.83
N GLN A 362 76.80 -0.79 1.63
CA GLN A 362 76.31 0.04 0.55
C GLN A 362 76.04 1.42 1.15
N ASP A 363 76.74 2.42 0.65
CA ASP A 363 76.58 3.81 1.06
C ASP A 363 75.98 4.59 -0.12
N ASN A 364 74.82 5.21 0.12
CA ASN A 364 74.07 5.94 -0.90
C ASN A 364 73.90 5.18 -2.24
N GLY A 365 73.67 3.87 -2.18
CA GLY A 365 73.45 3.03 -3.36
C GLY A 365 74.72 2.47 -4.02
N THR A 366 75.91 2.88 -3.60
CA THR A 366 77.18 2.32 -4.10
C THR A 366 77.75 1.29 -3.14
N TRP A 367 78.10 0.11 -3.64
CA TRP A 367 78.75 -0.93 -2.83
C TRP A 367 80.22 -0.61 -2.61
N GLY A 368 80.63 -0.55 -1.34
CA GLY A 368 82.02 -0.54 -0.95
C GLY A 368 82.69 -1.90 -1.16
N ALA A 369 84.02 -1.91 -1.11
CA ALA A 369 84.80 -3.13 -1.15
C ALA A 369 84.55 -3.98 0.12
N TRP A 370 84.67 -5.30 -0.04
CA TRP A 370 84.73 -6.20 1.12
C TRP A 370 86.01 -5.95 1.90
N TYR A 371 85.85 -5.76 3.21
CA TYR A 371 86.96 -5.72 4.14
C TYR A 371 86.83 -6.85 5.15
N LYS A 372 87.97 -7.43 5.50
CA LYS A 372 88.04 -8.57 6.41
C LYS A 372 87.82 -8.12 7.85
N LEU A 373 86.98 -8.85 8.57
CA LEU A 373 86.85 -8.72 10.02
C LEU A 373 87.74 -9.77 10.70
N SER A 374 88.53 -9.35 11.67
CA SER A 374 89.35 -10.24 12.50
C SER A 374 88.64 -10.48 13.82
N LEU A 375 87.93 -11.60 13.92
CA LEU A 375 87.04 -11.89 15.05
C LEU A 375 87.62 -12.91 16.02
N SER A 376 88.48 -13.82 15.57
CA SER A 376 89.09 -14.81 16.47
C SER A 376 90.24 -14.22 17.29
N GLN A 377 90.53 -14.87 18.42
CA GLN A 377 91.69 -14.55 19.23
C GLN A 377 93.00 -14.62 18.42
N ALA A 378 93.21 -15.68 17.62
CA ALA A 378 94.44 -15.85 16.86
C ALA A 378 94.65 -14.77 15.78
N GLU A 379 93.59 -14.23 15.18
CA GLU A 379 93.69 -13.12 14.23
C GLU A 379 94.12 -11.81 14.91
N GLN A 380 93.69 -11.57 16.16
CA GLN A 380 94.04 -10.38 16.92
C GLN A 380 95.47 -10.44 17.48
N ASP A 381 95.87 -11.57 18.04
CA ASP A 381 97.21 -11.78 18.61
C ASP A 381 98.32 -11.52 17.56
N SER A 382 98.12 -12.01 16.33
CA SER A 382 99.04 -11.79 15.20
C SER A 382 99.23 -10.30 14.85
N ARG A 383 98.21 -9.46 15.05
CA ARG A 383 98.31 -8.01 14.79
C ARG A 383 99.07 -7.25 15.88
N PHE A 384 98.85 -7.56 17.16
CA PHE A 384 99.45 -6.84 18.28
C PHE A 384 100.94 -7.11 18.46
N LEU A 385 101.43 -8.30 18.08
CA LEU A 385 102.85 -8.63 18.09
C LEU A 385 103.72 -7.71 17.19
N ARG A 386 103.13 -7.02 16.21
CA ARG A 386 103.84 -6.10 15.30
C ARG A 386 104.02 -4.68 15.83
N LEU A 387 103.28 -4.27 16.88
CA LEU A 387 103.32 -2.90 17.42
C LEU A 387 104.33 -2.74 18.58
N ALA A 388 104.73 -3.83 19.23
CA ALA A 388 105.65 -3.81 20.38
C ALA A 388 107.14 -3.66 19.99
N ALA A 389 107.49 -3.62 18.71
CA ALA A 389 108.88 -3.62 18.24
C ALA A 389 109.56 -2.23 18.13
N ASP A 390 108.82 -1.10 18.19
CA ASP A 390 109.34 0.20 17.70
C ASP A 390 109.73 1.29 18.76
N ASN A 391 109.51 1.14 20.08
CA ASN A 391 109.75 2.24 21.05
C ASN A 391 110.57 1.88 22.33
N ALA A 392 111.90 1.84 22.26
CA ALA A 392 112.78 1.54 23.40
C ALA A 392 113.39 2.79 24.10
N LEU A 393 112.91 3.14 25.32
CA LEU A 393 113.63 3.95 26.34
C LEU A 393 113.16 3.53 27.75
N SER A 394 114.06 3.08 28.64
CA SER A 394 113.68 2.38 29.88
C SER A 394 114.30 2.86 31.21
N ALA A 395 115.08 3.95 31.31
CA ALA A 395 115.50 4.60 32.59
C ALA A 395 116.27 5.94 32.41
N GLY A 396 116.53 6.69 33.50
CA GLY A 396 117.27 7.98 33.55
C GLY A 396 118.79 7.89 33.32
N VAL A 397 119.41 8.98 32.86
CA VAL A 397 120.76 9.00 32.25
C VAL A 397 121.79 9.80 33.09
N THR A 398 123.00 9.27 33.32
CA THR A 398 124.17 9.99 33.90
C THR A 398 125.18 10.36 32.78
N GLN A 399 125.98 11.43 32.96
CA GLN A 399 127.01 11.85 31.98
C GLN A 399 128.34 12.24 32.65
N THR A 400 129.46 11.83 32.07
CA THR A 400 130.83 12.24 32.47
C THR A 400 131.20 13.56 31.82
N ALA A 401 131.75 14.52 32.60
CA ALA A 401 132.13 15.83 32.08
C ALA A 401 133.33 15.76 31.10
N VAL A 402 133.22 16.43 29.97
CA VAL A 402 134.27 16.52 28.94
C VAL A 402 135.42 17.39 29.45
N ASN A 403 136.65 16.87 29.45
CA ASN A 403 137.84 17.63 29.85
C ASN A 403 138.44 18.35 28.64
N ASP A 404 138.30 19.68 28.59
CA ASP A 404 138.83 20.50 27.51
C ASP A 404 140.25 21.03 27.78
N GLY A 405 140.87 20.63 28.90
CA GLY A 405 142.25 20.95 29.22
C GLY A 405 142.51 22.41 29.64
N THR A 406 143.78 22.80 29.65
CA THR A 406 144.24 24.12 30.11
C THR A 406 144.15 25.18 29.03
N LYS A 407 143.59 26.35 29.36
CA LYS A 407 143.50 27.52 28.49
C LYS A 407 144.47 28.59 28.99
N SER A 408 145.50 28.89 28.19
CA SER A 408 146.57 29.85 28.55
C SER A 408 146.62 31.09 27.66
N SER A 409 145.97 31.06 26.49
CA SER A 409 145.75 32.20 25.60
C SER A 409 144.62 31.88 24.60
N GLY A 410 144.21 32.85 23.77
CA GLY A 410 143.29 32.62 22.65
C GLY A 410 141.81 32.55 23.05
N THR A 411 140.98 31.87 22.23
CA THR A 411 139.53 31.74 22.46
C THR A 411 139.13 30.28 22.68
N TYR A 412 138.36 29.99 23.72
CA TYR A 412 137.71 28.70 23.96
C TYR A 412 136.24 28.76 23.53
N ALA A 413 135.91 28.02 22.47
CA ALA A 413 134.56 27.92 21.95
C ALA A 413 133.76 26.82 22.65
N VAL A 414 132.74 27.23 23.41
CA VAL A 414 131.84 26.29 24.08
C VAL A 414 131.00 25.53 23.05
N THR A 415 130.84 24.22 23.22
CA THR A 415 130.00 23.40 22.34
C THR A 415 129.26 22.30 23.12
N PRO A 416 127.99 22.01 22.81
CA PRO A 416 127.31 20.83 23.35
C PRO A 416 127.85 19.52 22.74
N VAL A 417 128.61 19.62 21.63
CA VAL A 417 129.19 18.46 20.96
C VAL A 417 130.14 17.74 21.93
N GLY A 418 129.89 16.46 22.17
CA GLY A 418 130.66 15.65 23.13
C GLY A 418 130.10 15.64 24.56
N GLY A 419 129.18 16.53 24.90
CA GLY A 419 128.52 16.55 26.21
C GLY A 419 128.25 17.96 26.73
N ASN A 420 127.19 18.06 27.52
CA ASN A 420 126.74 19.33 28.10
C ASN A 420 127.42 19.63 29.44
N TYR A 421 128.08 18.66 30.08
CA TYR A 421 128.95 18.90 31.24
C TYR A 421 130.41 18.94 30.78
N ARG A 422 131.14 20.00 31.12
CA ARG A 422 132.51 20.25 30.66
C ARG A 422 133.41 20.73 31.81
N LYS A 423 134.73 20.62 31.64
CA LYS A 423 135.71 21.15 32.58
C LYS A 423 136.96 21.70 31.88
N ILE A 424 137.50 22.81 32.37
CA ILE A 424 138.73 23.46 31.89
C ILE A 424 139.63 23.89 33.06
N VAL A 425 140.90 24.14 32.74
CA VAL A 425 141.84 24.83 33.65
C VAL A 425 142.17 26.22 33.09
N ASN A 426 141.99 27.28 33.87
CA ASN A 426 142.44 28.63 33.52
C ASN A 426 143.93 28.77 33.86
N GLY A 427 144.78 28.80 32.84
CA GLY A 427 146.23 28.87 32.96
C GLY A 427 146.88 30.06 32.25
N GLY A 428 146.12 31.11 31.97
CA GLY A 428 146.55 32.35 31.34
C GLY A 428 145.35 33.14 30.81
N ALA A 429 145.53 34.38 30.34
CA ALA A 429 144.40 35.20 29.90
C ALA A 429 143.79 34.66 28.59
N PHE A 430 142.50 34.37 28.56
CA PHE A 430 141.81 33.82 27.37
C PHE A 430 140.37 34.35 27.25
N THR A 431 139.77 34.20 26.07
CA THR A 431 138.37 34.53 25.81
C THR A 431 137.50 33.27 25.79
N LEU A 432 136.38 33.24 26.50
CA LEU A 432 135.37 32.20 26.44
C LEU A 432 134.24 32.66 25.51
N SER A 433 133.97 31.95 24.41
CA SER A 433 132.93 32.33 23.46
C SER A 433 131.66 31.47 23.62
N ALA A 434 130.50 32.12 23.52
CA ALA A 434 129.18 31.49 23.60
C ALA A 434 129.00 30.35 22.57
N PRO A 435 128.23 29.30 22.90
CA PRO A 435 127.99 28.18 21.98
C PRO A 435 127.08 28.57 20.80
N THR A 436 127.41 28.06 19.62
CA THR A 436 126.74 28.37 18.36
C THR A 436 125.97 27.21 17.73
N ALA A 437 126.05 25.99 18.30
CA ALA A 437 125.35 24.83 17.76
C ALA A 437 123.82 25.02 17.77
N THR A 438 123.13 24.51 16.76
CA THR A 438 121.68 24.63 16.55
C THR A 438 120.88 23.95 17.68
N GLY A 439 119.78 24.58 18.10
CA GLY A 439 118.87 24.07 19.11
C GLY A 439 118.99 24.78 20.47
N SER A 440 118.05 24.46 21.36
CA SER A 440 118.02 24.94 22.74
C SER A 440 118.60 23.89 23.70
N TYR A 441 119.53 24.29 24.56
CA TYR A 441 120.21 23.38 25.48
C TYR A 441 120.88 24.15 26.63
N ASN A 442 121.24 23.42 27.69
CA ASN A 442 122.02 23.92 28.81
C ASN A 442 123.40 23.24 28.84
N ILE A 443 124.46 24.00 29.15
CA ILE A 443 125.83 23.51 29.33
C ILE A 443 126.33 23.97 30.71
N VAL A 444 127.06 23.12 31.43
CA VAL A 444 127.75 23.47 32.68
C VAL A 444 129.24 23.26 32.49
N ILE A 445 130.07 24.26 32.82
CA ILE A 445 131.52 24.19 32.71
C ILE A 445 132.16 24.42 34.08
N ASP A 446 132.92 23.44 34.56
CA ASP A 446 133.79 23.59 35.74
C ASP A 446 135.13 24.22 35.32
N ILE A 447 135.48 25.38 35.87
CA ILE A 447 136.71 26.12 35.59
C ILE A 447 137.59 26.07 36.83
N THR A 448 138.83 25.58 36.72
CA THR A 448 139.80 25.60 37.83
C THR A 448 140.97 26.52 37.50
N ASN A 449 141.27 27.51 38.34
CA ASN A 449 142.44 28.38 38.17
C ASN A 449 143.74 27.67 38.52
N SER A 450 144.77 27.83 37.68
CA SER A 450 146.14 27.40 37.98
C SER A 450 146.99 28.55 38.55
N ALA A 451 148.26 28.27 38.85
CA ALA A 451 149.22 29.27 39.30
C ALA A 451 149.48 30.40 38.28
N THR A 452 149.14 30.17 37.01
CA THR A 452 149.30 31.14 35.92
C THR A 452 147.95 31.68 35.41
N ALA A 453 146.87 31.51 36.17
CA ALA A 453 145.53 31.96 35.79
C ALA A 453 145.54 33.45 35.40
N GLY A 454 144.92 33.75 34.26
CA GLY A 454 144.77 35.12 33.76
C GLY A 454 143.31 35.53 33.68
N ALA A 455 143.08 36.77 33.25
CA ALA A 455 141.72 37.28 33.06
C ALA A 455 140.98 36.45 32.00
N VAL A 456 139.75 36.01 32.32
CA VAL A 456 138.85 35.38 31.36
C VAL A 456 137.87 36.43 30.84
N THR A 457 137.94 36.71 29.55
CA THR A 457 137.00 37.60 28.86
C THR A 457 135.89 36.79 28.20
N PHE A 458 134.67 37.32 28.10
CA PHE A 458 133.53 36.62 27.49
C PHE A 458 133.12 37.27 26.18
N SER A 459 132.80 36.47 25.16
CA SER A 459 132.35 36.94 23.84
C SER A 459 131.11 36.18 23.35
N GLY A 460 130.22 36.87 22.64
CA GLY A 460 129.02 36.27 22.04
C GLY A 460 127.88 35.94 23.02
N PHE A 461 128.04 36.21 24.33
CA PHE A 461 126.96 36.14 25.30
C PHE A 461 126.06 37.38 25.20
N SER A 462 124.80 37.25 25.60
CA SER A 462 123.86 38.36 25.70
C SER A 462 124.41 39.49 26.61
N ALA A 463 124.03 40.73 26.33
CA ALA A 463 124.56 41.89 27.05
C ALA A 463 124.38 41.78 28.58
N GLY A 464 125.45 42.04 29.33
CA GLY A 464 125.47 41.96 30.79
C GLY A 464 125.72 40.56 31.36
N PHE A 465 126.20 39.61 30.54
CA PHE A 465 126.58 38.26 30.96
C PHE A 465 128.08 37.98 30.75
N PRO A 466 128.68 37.11 31.59
CA PRO A 466 128.04 36.37 32.69
C PRO A 466 127.67 37.25 33.90
N LYS A 467 126.63 36.84 34.63
CA LYS A 467 126.24 37.39 35.94
C LYS A 467 126.70 36.44 37.04
N GLY A 468 126.70 36.90 38.29
CA GLY A 468 127.03 36.08 39.45
C GLY A 468 128.34 36.53 40.09
N ASP A 469 129.11 35.57 40.61
CA ASP A 469 130.34 35.84 41.34
C ASP A 469 131.44 36.46 40.47
N VAL A 470 132.44 37.06 41.11
CA VAL A 470 133.56 37.70 40.42
C VAL A 470 134.63 36.66 40.12
N LEU A 471 135.05 36.57 38.86
CA LEU A 471 136.23 35.79 38.51
C LEU A 471 137.47 36.37 39.18
N THR A 472 138.18 35.51 39.90
CA THR A 472 139.52 35.80 40.40
C THR A 472 140.55 35.04 39.57
N THR A 473 141.82 35.39 39.73
CA THR A 473 142.95 34.63 39.17
C THR A 473 143.72 33.88 40.26
N THR A 474 143.12 33.72 41.44
CA THR A 474 143.76 33.03 42.57
C THR A 474 143.91 31.55 42.25
N ASN A 475 145.14 31.05 42.37
CA ASN A 475 145.46 29.64 42.11
C ASN A 475 144.59 28.70 42.97
N GLY A 476 144.05 27.66 42.35
CA GLY A 476 143.23 26.63 43.00
C GLY A 476 141.74 26.96 43.10
N VAL A 477 141.33 28.23 42.88
CA VAL A 477 139.92 28.62 42.92
C VAL A 477 139.14 27.98 41.77
N LYS A 478 137.92 27.49 42.06
CA LYS A 478 137.02 26.87 41.10
C LYS A 478 135.77 27.71 40.86
N PHE A 479 135.26 27.63 39.64
CA PHE A 479 133.99 28.25 39.26
C PHE A 479 133.15 27.26 38.45
N LYS A 480 131.83 27.37 38.58
CA LYS A 480 130.87 26.76 37.68
C LYS A 480 130.27 27.83 36.78
N LEU A 481 130.32 27.60 35.47
CA LEU A 481 129.68 28.44 34.48
C LEU A 481 128.46 27.69 33.92
N HIS A 482 127.27 28.17 34.25
CA HIS A 482 126.00 27.65 33.74
C HIS A 482 125.61 28.45 32.51
N ILE A 483 125.54 27.81 31.35
CA ILE A 483 125.19 28.43 30.08
C ILE A 483 123.84 27.89 29.63
N SER A 484 122.92 28.79 29.31
CA SER A 484 121.64 28.43 28.68
C SER A 484 121.57 29.08 27.31
N LYS A 485 121.44 28.24 26.27
CA LYS A 485 121.15 28.68 24.91
C LYS A 485 119.70 28.38 24.60
N THR A 486 118.97 29.42 24.25
CA THR A 486 117.61 29.33 23.72
C THR A 486 117.48 30.26 22.52
N ASP A 487 116.28 30.33 21.96
CA ASP A 487 115.98 31.23 20.84
C ASP A 487 116.13 32.72 21.20
N VAL A 488 116.14 33.07 22.50
CA VAL A 488 116.30 34.46 22.96
C VAL A 488 117.75 34.89 23.20
N GLY A 489 118.72 34.00 22.97
CA GLY A 489 120.15 34.29 23.09
C GLY A 489 120.90 33.33 24.02
N VAL A 490 122.15 33.67 24.33
CA VAL A 490 123.00 32.86 25.22
C VAL A 490 123.26 33.64 26.50
N THR A 491 122.77 33.11 27.62
CA THR A 491 122.99 33.66 28.96
C THR A 491 123.94 32.78 29.76
N ALA A 492 124.65 33.36 30.73
CA ALA A 492 125.56 32.60 31.57
C ALA A 492 125.59 33.07 33.03
N ILE A 493 125.55 32.16 34.00
CA ILE A 493 125.70 32.48 35.42
C ILE A 493 126.98 31.83 35.94
N LEU A 494 127.78 32.62 36.64
CA LEU A 494 129.00 32.18 37.31
C LEU A 494 128.76 31.99 38.80
N GLU A 495 129.16 30.83 39.31
CA GLU A 495 129.12 30.46 40.71
C GLU A 495 130.55 30.15 41.18
N TRP A 496 131.00 30.82 42.23
CA TRP A 496 132.25 30.51 42.93
C TRP A 496 132.05 29.23 43.75
N VAL A 497 132.96 28.27 43.56
CA VAL A 497 132.96 27.01 44.30
C VAL A 497 134.15 27.05 45.28
N PRO A 498 133.90 27.06 46.61
CA PRO A 498 134.93 27.11 47.65
C PRO A 498 136.05 26.07 47.52
#